data_AF-A0A0J6ZA54-F1
#
_entry.id   AF-A0A0J6ZA54-F1
#
_cell.length_a   1.000
_cell.length_b   1.000
_cell.length_c   1.000
_cell.angle_alpha   90.00
_cell.angle_beta   90.00
_cell.angle_gamma   90.00
#
_symmetry.space_group_name_H-M   'P 1'
#
loop_
_entity.id
_entity.type
_entity.pdbx_description
1 polymer ?
#
loop_
_entity_poly.entity_id
_entity_poly.type
_entity_poly.pdbx_seq_one_letter_code
_entity_poly.pdbx_strand_id
1 'polypeptide(L)' 'MKKNGKDRDQLITELRSAYEGGASIRTLVASTGHSYGSVHSMLRESGTTMRSRGGPNHRGRR' A
#
# COMPACT_ATOMS: atom_id res chain seq x y z
N MET A 1 -13.71 -4.71 -19.38
CA MET A 1 -12.32 -5.08 -19.68
C MET A 1 -11.63 -5.49 -18.38
N LYS A 2 -11.45 -6.80 -18.14
CA LYS A 2 -10.76 -7.33 -16.95
C LYS A 2 -9.42 -7.88 -17.40
N LYS A 3 -8.40 -7.04 -17.41
CA LYS A 3 -7.01 -7.47 -17.57
C LYS A 3 -6.38 -7.52 -16.17
N ASN A 4 -5.28 -8.25 -16.01
CA ASN A 4 -4.31 -8.05 -14.91
C ASN A 4 -4.54 -8.81 -13.58
N GLY A 5 -4.98 -10.07 -13.60
CA GLY A 5 -4.82 -10.94 -12.40
C GLY A 5 -3.34 -11.14 -12.03
N LYS A 6 -2.48 -11.37 -13.03
CA LYS A 6 -1.02 -11.55 -12.82
C LYS A 6 -0.31 -10.26 -12.38
N ASP A 7 -0.63 -9.10 -12.95
CA ASP A 7 -0.04 -7.85 -12.45
C ASP A 7 -0.57 -7.49 -11.06
N ARG A 8 -1.78 -7.91 -10.70
CA ARG A 8 -2.33 -7.63 -9.37
C ARG A 8 -1.52 -8.32 -8.27
N ASP A 9 -1.18 -9.60 -8.42
CA ASP A 9 -0.34 -10.30 -7.43
C ASP A 9 1.06 -9.68 -7.31
N GLN A 10 1.64 -9.28 -8.44
CA GLN A 10 2.94 -8.61 -8.45
C GLN A 10 2.88 -7.23 -7.80
N LEU A 11 1.85 -6.45 -8.12
CA LEU A 11 1.58 -5.15 -7.52
C LEU A 11 1.34 -5.27 -6.01
N ILE A 12 0.57 -6.28 -5.58
CA ILE A 12 0.32 -6.56 -4.16
C ILE A 12 1.64 -6.82 -3.43
N THR A 13 2.53 -7.62 -4.03
CA THR A 13 3.84 -7.94 -3.47
C THR A 13 4.72 -6.69 -3.35
N GLU A 14 4.72 -5.83 -4.36
CA GLU A 14 5.46 -4.56 -4.37
C GLU A 14 4.90 -3.57 -3.32
N LEU A 15 3.58 -3.41 -3.28
CA LEU A 15 2.88 -2.59 -2.29
C LEU A 15 3.21 -3.03 -0.86
N ARG A 16 3.18 -4.34 -0.61
CA ARG A 16 3.55 -4.92 0.68
C ARG A 16 5.00 -4.62 1.04
N SER A 17 5.94 -4.90 0.13
CA SER A 17 7.36 -4.67 0.37
C SER A 17 7.65 -3.21 0.69
N ALA A 18 7.07 -2.28 -0.07
CA ALA A 18 7.21 -0.85 0.18
C ALA A 18 6.55 -0.41 1.51
N TYR A 19 5.38 -0.97 1.86
CA TYR A 19 4.71 -0.70 3.13
C TYR A 19 5.52 -1.20 4.35
N GLU A 20 6.02 -2.44 4.26
CA GLU A 20 6.91 -3.05 5.27
C GLU A 20 8.22 -2.26 5.38
N GLY A 21 8.74 -1.73 4.27
CA GLY A 21 9.90 -0.83 4.22
C GLY A 21 9.67 0.57 4.80
N GLY A 22 8.44 0.92 5.21
CA GLY A 22 8.15 2.20 5.85
C GLY A 22 7.31 3.19 5.04
N ALA A 23 6.94 2.84 3.81
CA ALA A 23 6.05 3.67 3.01
C ALA A 23 4.65 3.73 3.64
N SER A 24 4.00 4.88 3.50
CA SER A 24 2.61 5.06 3.93
C SER A 24 1.65 4.72 2.79
N ILE A 25 0.42 4.31 3.11
CA ILE A 25 -0.61 3.99 2.10
C ILE A 25 -0.81 5.17 1.13
N ARG A 26 -0.72 6.41 1.62
CA ARG A 26 -0.79 7.61 0.75
C ARG A 26 0.33 7.67 -0.27
N THR A 27 1.56 7.30 0.11
CA THR A 27 2.71 7.24 -0.80
C THR A 27 2.52 6.15 -1.84
N LEU A 28 2.03 4.98 -1.41
CA LEU A 28 1.74 3.86 -2.30
C LEU A 28 0.65 4.20 -3.33
N VAL A 29 -0.42 4.87 -2.88
CA VAL A 29 -1.48 5.41 -3.74
C VAL A 29 -0.91 6.38 -4.78
N ALA A 30 -0.06 7.31 -4.35
CA ALA A 30 0.56 8.28 -5.26
C ALA A 30 1.52 7.61 -6.26
N SER A 31 2.25 6.57 -5.83
CA SER A 31 3.21 5.85 -6.67
C SER A 31 2.56 4.91 -7.68
N THR A 32 1.43 4.29 -7.30
CA THR A 32 0.77 3.27 -8.13
C THR A 32 -0.44 3.80 -8.90
N GLY A 33 -0.91 5.01 -8.59
CA GLY A 33 -2.11 5.59 -9.22
C GLY A 33 -3.43 4.91 -8.81
N HIS A 34 -3.40 3.99 -7.84
CA HIS A 34 -4.60 3.33 -7.34
C HIS A 34 -5.27 4.09 -6.21
N SER A 35 -6.59 3.90 -6.07
CA SER A 35 -7.32 4.51 -4.97
C SER A 35 -6.88 3.96 -3.62
N TYR A 36 -7.01 4.78 -2.56
CA TYR A 36 -6.71 4.38 -1.20
C TYR A 36 -7.42 3.09 -0.79
N GLY A 37 -8.72 2.98 -1.09
CA GLY A 37 -9.50 1.78 -0.80
C GLY A 37 -8.95 0.55 -1.53
N SER A 38 -8.52 0.69 -2.79
CA SER A 38 -7.95 -0.43 -3.54
C SER A 38 -6.61 -0.88 -2.98
N VAL A 39 -5.71 0.06 -2.65
CA VAL A 39 -4.42 -0.24 -2.01
C VAL A 39 -4.61 -0.85 -0.63
N HIS A 40 -5.57 -0.34 0.15
CA HIS A 40 -5.89 -0.85 1.47
C HIS A 40 -6.44 -2.28 1.42
N SER A 41 -7.34 -2.57 0.47
CA SER A 41 -7.83 -3.94 0.26
C SER A 41 -6.72 -4.87 -0.20
N MET A 42 -5.86 -4.43 -1.12
CA MET A 42 -4.71 -5.20 -1.60
C MET A 42 -3.71 -5.55 -0.49
N LEU A 43 -3.38 -4.59 0.39
CA LEU A 43 -2.52 -4.83 1.56
C LEU A 43 -3.17 -5.77 2.59
N ARG A 44 -4.50 -5.77 2.66
CA ARG A 44 -5.22 -6.67 3.57
C ARG A 44 -5.33 -8.08 3.00
N GLU A 45 -5.53 -8.20 1.69
CA GLU A 45 -5.51 -9.48 0.97
C GLU A 45 -4.12 -10.12 0.99
N SER A 46 -3.04 -9.32 0.99
CA SER A 46 -1.67 -9.82 1.12
C SER A 46 -1.28 -10.33 2.51
N GLY A 47 -2.19 -10.19 3.49
CA GLY A 47 -1.91 -10.53 4.88
C GLY A 47 -0.91 -9.60 5.55
N THR A 48 -0.72 -8.39 5.02
CA THR A 48 0.21 -7.42 5.61
C THR A 48 -0.34 -6.88 6.93
N THR A 49 0.50 -6.87 7.95
CA THR A 49 0.14 -6.30 9.26
C THR A 49 -0.04 -4.79 9.13
N MET A 50 -1.29 -4.35 9.20
CA MET A 50 -1.65 -2.95 9.14
C MET A 50 -1.07 -2.20 10.34
N ARG A 51 -0.19 -1.25 10.06
CA ARG A 51 0.37 -0.34 11.07
C ARG A 51 -0.75 0.57 11.57
N SER A 52 -0.71 0.91 12.85
CA SER A 52 -1.66 1.87 13.42
C SER A 52 -1.64 3.17 12.60
N ARG A 53 -2.79 3.85 12.57
CA ARG A 53 -2.94 5.13 11.86
C ARG A 53 -2.05 6.17 12.55
N GLY A 54 -0.82 6.30 12.06
CA GLY A 54 0.21 7.16 12.67
C GLY A 54 1.63 6.62 12.52
N GLY A 55 1.93 5.92 11.41
CA GLY A 55 3.26 5.36 11.17
C GLY A 55 4.38 6.41 11.30
N PRO A 56 5.65 5.99 11.46
CA PRO A 56 6.79 6.85 11.84
C PRO A 56 7.05 8.08 10.96
N ASN A 57 6.41 8.18 9.79
CA ASN A 57 6.36 9.38 8.96
C ASN A 57 5.41 10.46 9.50
N HIS A 58 5.07 10.46 10.80
CA HIS A 58 4.59 11.66 11.46
C HIS A 58 5.77 12.64 11.49
N ARG A 59 6.00 13.35 10.38
CA ARG A 59 6.81 14.56 10.37
C ARG A 59 6.21 15.42 11.45
N GLY A 60 6.86 15.42 12.63
CA GLY A 60 6.53 16.27 13.75
C GLY A 60 6.42 17.66 13.17
N ARG A 61 5.19 18.16 13.10
CA ARG A 61 4.94 19.54 12.79
C ARG A 61 5.49 20.29 14.00
N ARG A 62 6.72 20.79 13.85
CA ARG A 62 7.28 21.84 14.69
C ARG A 62 6.36 23.05 14.66
#